data_AF-A0A3P0XGL2-F1
#
_entry.id   AF-A0A3P0XGL2-F1
#
_cell.length_a   1.000
_cell.length_b   1.000
_cell.length_c   1.000
_cell.angle_alpha   90.00
_cell.angle_beta   90.00
_cell.angle_gamma   90.00
#
_symmetry.space_group_name_H-M   'P 1'
#
loop_
_entity.id
_entity.type
_entity.pdbx_description
1 polymer ?
#
loop_
_entity_poly.entity_id
_entity_poly.type
_entity_poly.pdbx_seq_one_letter_code
_entity_poly.pdbx_strand_id
1 'polypeptide(L)'
;MLTLRTATRIDSVVLQENTARGERMRAYRLEGRVHGAWVPLGTGTAIGQKRIQPITPATVDAVRVVITASAGTPSLRRLAVFDTGVAPPSDWNAAASLWAADLVGSWTCGHFTLDLHGHTRDAAQYRLRLIPHEGVVTGITDVVLTLGGAEQPRMLKKVPGKPNELILDVTGMGDTGTISGTVQGAASGQILLGKV
;
A
#
# COMPACT_ATOMS: atom_id res chain seq x y z
N MET A 1 -15.66 -7.39 -21.86
CA MET A 1 -15.69 -8.42 -20.80
C MET A 1 -14.38 -9.19 -20.87
N LEU A 2 -13.92 -9.69 -19.73
CA LEU A 2 -12.76 -10.57 -19.59
C LEU A 2 -13.23 -11.89 -18.97
N THR A 3 -12.93 -13.02 -19.61
CA THR A 3 -13.18 -14.35 -19.05
C THR A 3 -11.86 -14.94 -18.58
N LEU A 4 -11.85 -15.54 -17.39
CA LEU A 4 -10.68 -16.18 -16.80
C LEU A 4 -10.67 -17.68 -17.10
N ARG A 5 -9.49 -18.28 -17.11
CA ARG A 5 -9.34 -19.72 -17.41
C ARG A 5 -9.98 -20.61 -16.34
N THR A 6 -9.93 -20.16 -15.10
CA THR A 6 -10.48 -20.81 -13.92
C THR A 6 -11.09 -19.73 -13.03
N ALA A 7 -11.89 -20.13 -12.06
CA ALA A 7 -12.29 -19.23 -10.98
C ALA A 7 -11.03 -18.78 -10.22
N THR A 8 -10.81 -17.48 -10.13
CA THR A 8 -9.58 -16.89 -9.61
C THR A 8 -9.92 -15.76 -8.63
N ARG A 9 -9.23 -15.74 -7.49
CA ARG A 9 -9.29 -14.62 -6.54
C ARG A 9 -8.70 -13.37 -7.18
N ILE A 10 -9.39 -12.26 -7.07
CA ILE A 10 -8.94 -10.94 -7.53
C ILE A 10 -9.22 -9.90 -6.46
N ASP A 11 -8.39 -8.87 -6.37
CA ASP A 11 -8.57 -7.72 -5.47
C ASP A 11 -8.33 -6.37 -6.16
N SER A 12 -7.89 -6.38 -7.41
CA SER A 12 -7.64 -5.16 -8.19
C SER A 12 -8.02 -5.31 -9.65
N VAL A 13 -8.56 -4.24 -10.24
CA VAL A 13 -8.91 -4.16 -11.66
C VAL A 13 -8.19 -2.98 -12.31
N VAL A 14 -7.56 -3.21 -13.45
CA VAL A 14 -6.91 -2.18 -14.27
C VAL A 14 -7.74 -1.94 -15.53
N LEU A 15 -8.13 -0.68 -15.72
CA LEU A 15 -8.90 -0.19 -16.86
C LEU A 15 -8.09 0.87 -17.59
N GLN A 16 -8.10 0.86 -18.92
CA GLN A 16 -7.51 1.93 -19.72
C GLN A 16 -8.38 2.21 -20.93
N GLU A 17 -8.76 3.47 -21.11
CA GLU A 17 -9.34 3.93 -22.38
C GLU A 17 -8.24 4.04 -23.44
N ASN A 18 -8.65 3.94 -24.70
CA ASN A 18 -7.84 4.38 -25.83
C ASN A 18 -7.93 5.90 -25.93
N THR A 19 -7.12 6.60 -25.13
CA THR A 19 -7.10 8.06 -25.03
C THR A 19 -6.75 8.76 -26.34
N ALA A 20 -6.11 8.08 -27.30
CA ALA A 20 -5.94 8.59 -28.66
C ALA A 20 -7.28 8.80 -29.39
N ARG A 21 -8.37 8.18 -28.92
CA ARG A 21 -9.76 8.38 -29.40
C ARG A 21 -10.59 9.30 -28.49
N GLY A 22 -9.93 9.94 -27.51
CA GLY A 22 -10.54 10.79 -26.49
C GLY A 22 -10.96 10.04 -25.23
N GLU A 23 -11.12 10.80 -24.14
CA GLU A 23 -11.61 10.32 -22.84
C GLU A 23 -13.12 10.49 -22.76
N ARG A 24 -13.85 9.38 -22.91
CA ARG A 24 -15.30 9.42 -23.12
C ARG A 24 -16.07 8.85 -21.95
N MET A 25 -15.46 8.00 -21.12
CA MET A 25 -16.12 7.44 -19.95
C MET A 25 -16.52 8.54 -18.95
N ARG A 26 -17.75 8.48 -18.44
CA ARG A 26 -18.28 9.39 -17.41
C ARG A 26 -18.79 8.64 -16.18
N ALA A 27 -19.35 7.44 -16.36
CA ALA A 27 -19.69 6.53 -15.27
C ALA A 27 -19.68 5.07 -15.74
N TYR A 28 -19.29 4.18 -14.84
CA TYR A 28 -19.34 2.72 -15.04
C TYR A 28 -19.55 1.97 -13.72
N ARG A 29 -19.95 0.70 -13.84
CA ARG A 29 -19.82 -0.29 -12.77
C ARG A 29 -19.00 -1.49 -13.22
N LEU A 30 -18.23 -2.03 -12.28
CA LEU A 30 -17.52 -3.29 -12.40
C LEU A 30 -18.39 -4.39 -11.83
N GLU A 31 -18.43 -5.51 -12.54
CA GLU A 31 -19.12 -6.71 -12.09
C GLU A 31 -18.23 -7.93 -12.30
N GLY A 32 -18.25 -8.83 -11.34
CA GLY A 32 -17.58 -10.12 -11.37
C GLY A 32 -18.61 -11.22 -11.48
N ARG A 33 -18.29 -12.32 -12.18
CA ARG A 33 -19.18 -13.48 -12.24
C ARG A 33 -18.77 -14.50 -11.19
N VAL A 34 -19.66 -14.74 -10.22
CA VAL A 34 -19.51 -15.66 -9.10
C VAL A 34 -20.59 -16.72 -9.22
N HIS A 35 -20.20 -17.99 -9.32
CA HIS A 35 -21.13 -19.12 -9.51
C HIS A 35 -22.17 -18.88 -10.62
N GLY A 36 -21.73 -18.30 -11.75
CA GLY A 36 -22.59 -18.00 -12.91
C GLY A 36 -23.41 -16.70 -12.81
N ALA A 37 -23.48 -16.06 -11.63
CA ALA A 37 -24.21 -14.81 -11.42
C ALA A 37 -23.28 -13.59 -11.44
N TRP A 38 -23.72 -12.49 -12.03
CA TRP A 38 -22.99 -11.22 -12.01
C TRP A 38 -23.23 -10.48 -10.70
N VAL A 39 -22.17 -10.20 -9.95
CA VAL A 39 -22.19 -9.46 -8.69
C VAL A 39 -21.41 -8.14 -8.84
N PRO A 40 -21.86 -7.05 -8.20
CA PRO A 40 -21.16 -5.77 -8.26
C PRO A 40 -19.81 -5.85 -7.52
N LEU A 41 -18.76 -5.30 -8.13
CA LEU A 41 -17.42 -5.18 -7.53
C LEU A 41 -17.06 -3.73 -7.18
N GLY A 42 -17.72 -2.76 -7.83
CA GLY A 42 -17.50 -1.34 -7.57
C GLY A 42 -18.05 -0.45 -8.68
N THR A 43 -18.01 0.86 -8.46
CA THR A 43 -18.39 1.88 -9.45
C THR A 43 -17.25 2.86 -9.67
N GLY A 44 -17.33 3.64 -10.74
CA GLY A 44 -16.37 4.69 -11.02
C GLY A 44 -16.91 5.68 -12.06
N THR A 45 -16.16 6.76 -12.28
CA THR A 45 -16.50 7.83 -13.22
C THR A 45 -15.67 7.74 -14.49
N ALA A 46 -14.62 8.55 -14.59
CA ALA A 46 -13.67 8.52 -15.70
C ALA A 46 -12.66 7.37 -15.55
N ILE A 47 -12.19 6.85 -16.69
CA ILE A 47 -11.08 5.88 -16.74
C ILE A 47 -9.83 6.56 -17.30
N GLY A 48 -9.96 7.25 -18.44
CA GLY A 48 -8.86 7.98 -19.08
C GLY A 48 -7.67 7.09 -19.42
N GLN A 49 -6.46 7.63 -19.25
CA GLN A 49 -5.22 6.92 -19.56
C GLN A 49 -5.03 5.63 -18.76
N LYS A 50 -5.38 5.63 -17.47
CA LYS A 50 -5.34 4.45 -16.60
C LYS A 50 -6.13 4.68 -15.32
N ARG A 51 -6.97 3.70 -14.99
CA ARG A 51 -7.56 3.53 -13.67
C ARG A 51 -7.08 2.21 -13.08
N ILE A 52 -6.52 2.26 -11.88
CA ILE A 52 -6.32 1.10 -11.02
C ILE A 52 -7.40 1.20 -9.95
N GLN A 53 -8.28 0.21 -9.88
CA GLN A 53 -9.40 0.19 -8.97
C GLN A 53 -9.27 -1.04 -8.05
N PRO A 54 -8.88 -0.83 -6.79
CA PRO A 54 -9.02 -1.83 -5.75
C PRO A 54 -10.50 -2.20 -5.57
N ILE A 55 -10.75 -3.46 -5.26
CA ILE A 55 -12.09 -4.01 -4.98
C ILE A 55 -12.02 -4.86 -3.70
N THR A 56 -13.18 -5.14 -3.11
CA THR A 56 -13.22 -6.20 -2.09
C THR A 56 -12.83 -7.52 -2.76
N PRO A 57 -11.90 -8.31 -2.18
CA PRO A 57 -11.45 -9.54 -2.80
C PRO A 57 -12.62 -10.49 -3.12
N ALA A 58 -12.64 -11.03 -4.34
CA ALA A 58 -13.67 -11.96 -4.80
C ALA A 58 -13.07 -13.04 -5.70
N THR A 59 -13.62 -14.25 -5.62
CA THR A 59 -13.26 -15.35 -6.54
C THR A 59 -14.26 -15.36 -7.69
N VAL A 60 -13.79 -15.03 -8.89
CA VAL A 60 -14.64 -14.86 -10.08
C VAL A 60 -14.11 -15.66 -11.27
N ASP A 61 -14.97 -16.02 -12.20
CA ASP A 61 -14.55 -16.65 -13.48
C ASP A 61 -14.60 -15.67 -14.67
N ALA A 62 -15.18 -14.48 -14.47
CA ALA A 62 -15.24 -13.42 -15.47
C ALA A 62 -15.42 -12.05 -14.81
N VAL A 63 -14.99 -10.99 -15.49
CA VAL A 63 -15.18 -9.59 -15.10
C VAL A 63 -15.71 -8.78 -16.28
N ARG A 64 -16.68 -7.90 -16.03
CA ARG A 64 -17.18 -6.96 -17.04
C ARG A 64 -17.23 -5.53 -16.51
N VAL A 65 -17.10 -4.60 -17.45
CA VAL A 65 -17.34 -3.18 -17.25
C VAL A 65 -18.69 -2.88 -17.89
N VAL A 66 -19.62 -2.36 -17.12
CA VAL A 66 -20.92 -1.87 -17.61
C VAL A 66 -20.83 -0.34 -17.65
N ILE A 67 -20.93 0.21 -18.86
CA ILE A 67 -20.88 1.65 -19.10
C ILE A 67 -22.25 2.24 -18.74
N THR A 68 -22.30 3.15 -17.78
CA THR A 68 -23.54 3.77 -17.30
C THR A 68 -23.68 5.23 -17.74
N ALA A 69 -22.57 5.92 -18.06
CA ALA A 69 -22.60 7.22 -18.74
C ALA A 69 -21.32 7.45 -19.55
N SER A 70 -21.44 8.14 -20.70
CA SER A 70 -20.30 8.50 -21.55
C SER A 70 -20.59 9.70 -22.46
N ALA A 71 -19.56 10.49 -22.79
CA ALA A 71 -19.62 11.61 -23.73
C ALA A 71 -19.51 11.21 -25.22
N GLY A 72 -19.75 9.93 -25.52
CA GLY A 72 -19.60 9.30 -26.83
C GLY A 72 -19.16 7.84 -26.65
N THR A 73 -19.08 7.05 -27.72
CA THR A 73 -18.72 5.61 -27.63
C THR A 73 -17.33 5.42 -27.00
N PRO A 74 -17.22 4.87 -25.78
CA PRO A 74 -15.91 4.66 -25.15
C PRO A 74 -15.16 3.54 -25.83
N SER A 75 -13.83 3.65 -25.86
CA SER A 75 -12.95 2.61 -26.39
C SER A 75 -12.02 2.17 -25.28
N LEU A 76 -12.15 0.93 -24.81
CA LEU A 76 -11.23 0.35 -23.83
C LEU A 76 -10.09 -0.36 -24.57
N ARG A 77 -8.84 -0.02 -24.23
CA ARG A 77 -7.64 -0.71 -24.71
C ARG A 77 -7.15 -1.79 -23.76
N ARG A 78 -7.55 -1.75 -22.48
CA ARG A 78 -7.17 -2.75 -21.47
C ARG A 78 -8.24 -2.91 -20.41
N LEU A 79 -8.53 -4.17 -20.11
CA LEU A 79 -9.21 -4.66 -18.92
C LEU A 79 -8.34 -5.81 -18.38
N ALA A 80 -7.78 -5.64 -17.19
CA ALA A 80 -6.94 -6.65 -16.53
C ALA A 80 -7.31 -6.75 -15.05
N VAL A 81 -7.06 -7.90 -14.46
CA VAL A 81 -7.35 -8.18 -13.04
C VAL A 81 -6.10 -8.73 -12.36
N PHE A 82 -5.96 -8.46 -11.07
CA PHE A 82 -4.80 -8.85 -10.28
C PHE A 82 -5.24 -9.35 -8.90
N ASP A 83 -4.43 -10.24 -8.35
CA ASP A 83 -4.40 -10.59 -6.93
C ASP A 83 -3.11 -9.98 -6.36
N THR A 84 -3.25 -8.94 -5.54
CA THR A 84 -2.13 -8.21 -4.95
C THR A 84 -1.89 -8.61 -3.49
N GLY A 85 -2.86 -9.26 -2.84
CA GLY A 85 -2.82 -9.55 -1.41
C GLY A 85 -2.97 -8.30 -0.53
N VAL A 86 -3.25 -7.14 -1.12
CA VAL A 86 -3.39 -5.86 -0.40
C VAL A 86 -4.86 -5.49 -0.29
N ALA A 87 -5.31 -5.18 0.93
CA ALA A 87 -6.68 -4.71 1.13
C ALA A 87 -6.92 -3.39 0.38
N PRO A 88 -8.11 -3.19 -0.22
CA PRO A 88 -8.46 -1.91 -0.82
C PRO A 88 -8.37 -0.81 0.25
N PRO A 89 -7.91 0.40 -0.10
CA PRO A 89 -7.91 1.52 0.83
C PRO A 89 -9.33 1.77 1.30
N SER A 90 -9.50 1.98 2.61
CA SER A 90 -10.82 2.21 3.23
C SER A 90 -11.47 3.52 2.77
N ASP A 91 -10.70 4.45 2.23
CA ASP A 91 -11.16 5.70 1.62
C ASP A 91 -10.17 6.13 0.50
N TRP A 92 -10.69 6.60 -0.64
CA TRP A 92 -9.88 7.17 -1.73
C TRP A 92 -9.28 8.54 -1.36
N ASN A 93 -9.90 9.24 -0.40
CA ASN A 93 -9.42 10.46 0.24
C ASN A 93 -8.66 10.20 1.55
N ALA A 94 -8.59 8.95 2.04
CA ALA A 94 -7.61 8.63 3.07
C ALA A 94 -6.26 9.05 2.49
N ALA A 95 -5.51 9.85 3.26
CA ALA A 95 -4.20 10.33 2.85
C ALA A 95 -3.45 9.14 2.25
N ALA A 96 -3.27 9.15 0.93
CA ALA A 96 -2.49 8.13 0.30
C ALA A 96 -1.16 8.15 1.04
N SER A 97 -0.70 7.01 1.56
CA SER A 97 0.69 6.90 2.05
C SER A 97 1.67 6.92 0.86
N LEU A 98 1.38 7.74 -0.14
CA LEU A 98 2.16 8.04 -1.33
C LEU A 98 3.17 9.12 -0.97
N TRP A 99 4.13 8.77 -0.14
CA TRP A 99 5.51 9.22 -0.27
C TRP A 99 6.42 8.08 0.19
N ALA A 100 6.90 7.30 -0.79
CA ALA A 100 8.19 6.60 -0.86
C ALA A 100 8.83 6.08 0.44
N ALA A 101 8.05 5.52 1.36
CA ALA A 101 8.64 4.75 2.45
C ALA A 101 8.91 3.35 1.91
N ASP A 102 10.19 2.99 1.82
CA ASP A 102 10.61 1.67 1.37
C ASP A 102 10.20 0.64 2.42
N LEU A 103 9.75 -0.54 1.96
CA LEU A 103 9.65 -1.70 2.83
C LEU A 103 11.07 -2.13 3.19
N VAL A 104 11.46 -1.93 4.45
CA VAL A 104 12.83 -2.18 4.92
C VAL A 104 12.91 -3.38 5.86
N GLY A 105 11.79 -3.84 6.42
CA GLY A 105 11.79 -5.00 7.29
C GLY A 105 10.41 -5.44 7.75
N SER A 106 10.40 -6.35 8.71
CA SER A 106 9.19 -6.85 9.37
C SER A 106 9.47 -7.11 10.85
N TRP A 107 8.41 -7.33 11.63
CA TRP A 107 8.52 -7.78 13.01
C TRP A 107 7.67 -9.03 13.22
N THR A 108 8.09 -9.85 14.18
CA THR A 108 7.35 -11.04 14.62
C THR A 108 7.49 -11.19 16.12
N CYS A 109 6.51 -11.84 16.75
CA CYS A 109 6.45 -11.97 18.21
C CYS A 109 6.58 -10.62 18.95
N GLY A 110 6.13 -9.53 18.33
CA GLY A 110 6.27 -8.19 18.90
C GLY A 110 7.69 -7.62 18.90
N HIS A 111 8.67 -8.24 18.24
CA HIS A 111 10.06 -7.76 18.22
C HIS A 111 10.56 -7.51 16.81
N PHE A 112 11.36 -6.44 16.64
CA PHE A 112 12.05 -6.16 15.38
C PHE A 112 13.53 -5.88 15.58
N THR A 113 14.28 -6.15 14.53
CA THR A 113 15.65 -5.66 14.33
C THR A 113 15.79 -5.35 12.86
N LEU A 114 16.29 -4.16 12.57
CA LEU A 114 16.40 -3.63 11.23
C LEU A 114 17.82 -3.11 11.01
N ASP A 115 18.43 -3.56 9.92
CA ASP A 115 19.64 -2.95 9.37
C ASP A 115 19.25 -1.72 8.54
N LEU A 116 19.84 -0.57 8.85
CA LEU A 116 19.61 0.70 8.16
C LEU A 116 20.57 0.89 6.97
N HIS A 117 21.59 0.03 6.84
CA HIS A 117 22.55 0.09 5.75
C HIS A 117 21.85 0.01 4.39
N GLY A 118 22.18 0.95 3.51
CA GLY A 118 21.57 1.05 2.18
C GLY A 118 20.18 1.69 2.14
N HIS A 119 19.53 1.88 3.30
CA HIS A 119 18.23 2.55 3.47
C HIS A 119 18.35 4.00 3.94
N THR A 120 19.45 4.37 4.62
CA THR A 120 19.75 5.75 5.05
C THR A 120 20.97 6.29 4.31
N ARG A 121 20.82 6.61 3.02
CA ARG A 121 21.94 7.03 2.14
C ARG A 121 22.38 8.48 2.31
N ASP A 122 21.52 9.31 2.90
CA ASP A 122 21.79 10.74 3.11
C ASP A 122 21.77 11.05 4.61
N ALA A 123 22.55 12.05 5.01
CA ALA A 123 22.34 12.68 6.32
C ALA A 123 21.03 13.48 6.28
N ALA A 124 19.98 12.94 6.89
CA ALA A 124 18.64 13.51 6.88
C ALA A 124 17.79 12.94 8.02
N GLN A 125 16.60 13.49 8.18
CA GLN A 125 15.57 12.89 9.01
C GLN A 125 14.85 11.78 8.25
N TYR A 126 14.66 10.64 8.91
CA TYR A 126 13.90 9.51 8.42
C TYR A 126 12.74 9.21 9.35
N ARG A 127 11.63 8.74 8.78
CA ARG A 127 10.46 8.27 9.51
C ARG A 127 10.33 6.77 9.34
N LEU A 128 10.37 6.06 10.46
CA LEU A 128 10.08 4.63 10.54
C LEU A 128 8.63 4.45 10.98
N ARG A 129 7.86 3.67 10.19
CA ARG A 129 6.45 3.38 10.45
C ARG A 129 6.26 1.87 10.58
N LEU A 130 5.59 1.44 11.64
CA LEU A 130 5.21 0.05 11.85
C LEU A 130 3.75 -0.14 11.44
N ILE A 131 3.52 -1.01 10.46
CA ILE A 131 2.20 -1.30 9.89
C ILE A 131 1.81 -2.73 10.26
N PRO A 132 0.84 -2.94 11.19
CA PRO A 132 0.50 -4.27 11.67
C PRO A 132 -0.20 -5.07 10.56
N HIS A 133 0.05 -6.37 10.51
CA HIS A 133 -0.78 -7.28 9.69
C HIS A 133 -2.15 -7.49 10.34
N GLU A 134 -2.17 -7.64 11.66
CA GLU A 134 -3.38 -7.75 12.49
C GLU A 134 -3.19 -6.97 13.80
N GLY A 135 -4.29 -6.49 14.38
CA GLY A 135 -4.30 -5.68 15.59
C GLY A 135 -3.95 -4.21 15.35
N VAL A 136 -3.61 -3.50 16.42
CA VAL A 136 -3.29 -2.06 16.39
C VAL A 136 -2.04 -1.83 17.21
N VAL A 137 -1.03 -1.19 16.63
CA VAL A 137 0.17 -0.80 17.36
C VAL A 137 -0.18 0.29 18.38
N THR A 138 -0.07 -0.03 19.66
CA THR A 138 -0.40 0.88 20.78
C THR A 138 0.83 1.55 21.36
N GLY A 139 2.03 1.07 21.03
CA GLY A 139 3.28 1.67 21.47
C GLY A 139 4.51 0.93 20.93
N ILE A 140 5.66 1.61 21.02
CA ILE A 140 6.97 1.04 20.72
C ILE A 140 7.87 1.32 21.93
N THR A 141 8.45 0.27 22.50
CA THR A 141 9.29 0.31 23.70
C THR A 141 10.65 -0.32 23.44
N ASP A 142 11.58 -0.14 24.39
CA ASP A 142 12.89 -0.79 24.38
C ASP A 142 13.66 -0.56 23.09
N VAL A 143 13.51 0.64 22.53
CA VAL A 143 14.07 0.97 21.22
C VAL A 143 15.53 1.34 21.37
N VAL A 144 16.39 0.60 20.68
CA VAL A 144 17.83 0.85 20.65
C VAL A 144 18.22 1.18 19.22
N LEU A 145 18.73 2.40 19.01
CA LEU A 145 19.32 2.84 17.76
C LEU A 145 20.84 2.84 17.92
N THR A 146 21.53 2.03 17.13
CA THR A 146 22.99 2.00 17.06
C THR A 146 23.43 2.59 15.74
N LEU A 147 24.29 3.60 15.74
CA LEU A 147 24.94 4.16 14.54
C LEU A 147 26.45 4.24 14.79
N GLY A 148 27.25 3.81 13.82
CA GLY A 148 28.72 3.83 13.95
C GLY A 148 29.23 2.98 15.12
N GLY A 149 28.50 1.93 15.50
CA GLY A 149 28.85 1.03 16.62
C GLY A 149 28.54 1.54 18.02
N ALA A 150 27.87 2.70 18.17
CA ALA A 150 27.45 3.24 19.45
C ALA A 150 25.95 3.50 19.51
N GLU A 151 25.35 3.37 20.69
CA GLU A 151 23.94 3.72 20.91
C GLU A 151 23.72 5.24 20.80
N GLN A 152 22.70 5.63 20.04
CA GLN A 152 22.35 7.02 19.74
C GLN A 152 20.91 7.37 20.18
N PRO A 153 20.59 7.35 21.48
CA PRO A 153 19.22 7.59 21.96
C PRO A 153 18.71 9.00 21.64
N ARG A 154 19.61 9.99 21.48
CA ARG A 154 19.26 11.39 21.15
C ARG A 154 18.81 11.58 19.70
N MET A 155 19.18 10.65 18.82
CA MET A 155 18.84 10.67 17.40
C MET A 155 17.53 9.94 17.11
N LEU A 156 16.84 9.48 18.15
CA LEU A 156 15.56 8.79 18.08
C LEU A 156 14.48 9.61 18.78
N LYS A 157 13.36 9.86 18.10
CA LYS A 157 12.21 10.58 18.64
C LYS A 157 10.92 9.82 18.39
N LYS A 158 10.03 9.79 19.38
CA LYS A 158 8.65 9.33 19.22
C LYS A 158 7.80 10.44 18.62
N VAL A 159 6.85 10.10 17.75
CA VAL A 159 5.92 11.07 17.18
C VAL A 159 4.69 11.21 18.10
N PRO A 160 4.39 12.41 18.64
CA PRO A 160 3.22 12.61 19.49
C PRO A 160 1.91 12.20 18.78
N GLY A 161 1.06 11.47 19.49
CA GLY A 161 -0.22 10.99 18.95
C GLY A 161 -0.11 9.86 17.93
N LYS A 162 1.10 9.38 17.62
CA LYS A 162 1.33 8.31 16.65
C LYS A 162 2.16 7.17 17.27
N PRO A 163 1.50 6.20 17.92
CA PRO A 163 2.20 5.13 18.64
C PRO A 163 2.99 4.18 17.74
N ASN A 164 2.80 4.24 16.41
CA ASN A 164 3.42 3.39 15.42
C ASN A 164 4.49 4.09 14.56
N GLU A 165 4.89 5.32 14.93
CA GLU A 165 5.89 6.10 14.19
C GLU A 165 7.07 6.51 15.08
N LEU A 166 8.28 6.39 14.52
CA LEU A 166 9.52 6.91 15.08
C LEU A 166 10.19 7.82 14.06
N ILE A 167 10.94 8.80 14.56
CA ILE A 167 11.78 9.68 13.77
C ILE A 167 13.24 9.39 14.13
N LEU A 168 14.06 9.20 13.10
CA LEU A 168 15.49 8.98 13.19
C LEU A 168 16.17 10.19 12.55
N ASP A 169 16.98 10.91 13.31
CA ASP A 169 17.83 11.97 12.78
C ASP A 169 19.19 11.36 12.42
N VAL A 170 19.51 11.17 11.15
CA VAL A 170 20.78 10.60 10.69
C VAL A 170 21.71 11.74 10.28
N THR A 171 22.86 11.90 10.94
CA THR A 171 23.73 13.08 10.79
C THR A 171 25.01 12.86 9.96
N GLY A 172 25.26 11.65 9.45
CA GLY A 172 26.45 11.33 8.65
C GLY A 172 26.16 10.30 7.55
N MET A 173 26.94 10.36 6.46
CA MET A 173 26.91 9.34 5.39
C MET A 173 27.87 8.19 5.73
N GLY A 174 27.37 6.96 5.74
CA GLY A 174 28.21 5.75 5.80
C GLY A 174 28.13 4.90 7.07
N ASP A 175 27.29 5.25 8.05
CA ASP A 175 27.17 4.45 9.26
C ASP A 175 26.30 3.20 9.05
N THR A 176 26.89 2.05 9.32
CA THR A 176 26.23 0.76 9.51
C THR A 176 25.37 0.83 10.77
N GLY A 177 24.12 1.19 10.58
CA GLY A 177 23.17 1.42 11.67
C GLY A 177 22.24 0.25 11.88
N THR A 178 21.96 -0.11 13.13
CA THR A 178 20.86 -1.03 13.45
C THR A 178 19.86 -0.36 14.35
N ILE A 179 18.58 -0.66 14.16
CA ILE A 179 17.53 -0.30 15.10
C ILE A 179 16.74 -1.54 15.50
N SER A 180 16.53 -1.72 16.80
CA SER A 180 15.70 -2.78 17.35
C SER A 180 14.71 -2.21 18.35
N GLY A 181 13.68 -2.99 18.66
CA GLY A 181 12.70 -2.62 19.67
C GLY A 181 11.53 -3.59 19.78
N THR A 182 10.62 -3.26 20.68
CA THR A 182 9.42 -4.05 20.99
C THR A 182 8.16 -3.28 20.57
N VAL A 183 7.26 -3.96 19.89
CA VAL A 183 5.98 -3.47 19.38
C VAL A 183 4.86 -3.97 20.29
N GLN A 184 4.04 -3.05 20.80
CA GLN A 184 2.90 -3.36 21.65
C GLN A 184 1.60 -3.32 20.85
N GLY A 185 0.67 -4.23 21.15
CA GLY A 185 -0.67 -4.29 20.55
C GLY A 185 -0.76 -4.99 19.18
N ALA A 186 0.38 -5.39 18.58
CA ALA A 186 0.42 -6.18 17.36
C ALA A 186 1.63 -7.13 17.32
N ALA A 187 1.38 -8.42 17.09
CA ALA A 187 2.41 -9.45 17.13
C ALA A 187 3.30 -9.49 15.87
N SER A 188 2.78 -9.07 14.71
CA SER A 188 3.52 -9.05 13.45
C SER A 188 3.09 -7.93 12.51
N GLY A 189 3.97 -7.58 11.57
CA GLY A 189 3.72 -6.55 10.58
C GLY A 189 4.96 -6.15 9.78
N GLN A 190 4.82 -5.07 9.03
CA GLN A 190 5.83 -4.54 8.13
C GLN A 190 6.38 -3.19 8.59
N ILE A 191 7.67 -2.98 8.35
CA ILE A 191 8.38 -1.76 8.72
C ILE A 191 8.69 -0.98 7.45
N LEU A 192 8.19 0.25 7.40
CA LEU A 192 8.44 1.18 6.31
C LEU A 192 9.39 2.28 6.79
N LEU A 193 10.34 2.68 5.94
CA LEU A 193 11.25 3.79 6.22
C LEU A 193 11.25 4.78 5.06
N GLY A 194 11.00 6.05 5.34
CA GLY A 194 11.03 7.11 4.34
C GLY A 194 11.75 8.35 4.83
N LYS A 195 12.45 9.05 3.94
CA LYS A 195 13.03 10.37 4.21
C LYS A 195 11.92 11.39 4.45
N VAL A 196 12.10 12.28 5.44
CA VAL A 196 11.16 13.35 5.81
C VAL A 196 11.63 14.70 5.29
#